data_AF-A0A2E5EU41-F1
#
_entry.id   AF-A0A2E5EU41-F1
#
_cell.length_a   1.000
_cell.length_b   1.000
_cell.length_c   1.000
_cell.angle_alpha   90.00
_cell.angle_beta   90.00
_cell.angle_gamma   90.00
#
_symmetry.space_group_name_H-M   'P 1'
#
loop_
_entity.id
_entity.type
_entity.pdbx_description
1 polymer ?
#
loop_
_entity_poly.entity_id
_entity_poly.type
_entity_poly.pdbx_seq_one_letter_code
_entity_poly.pdbx_strand_id
1 'polypeptide(L)'
;MPQIEDLKSALMRNDSEGFLRCYLELITQGCTLSVPTGTTIEKVSRQWQDCIPKNCGTVDVGLLKKISEDWIALLADFGAAPSKDVAGSLLQLLNHKIQRHSQQEKASTLPDPSLSQVASQISRDYQNDQKARQVPIKSYEAVLTDIKVAVKGQDVDAFLLSYLALVHTPKPPKLPLNTMLDQIKVNWEKVLLTRFNLTPKPLFLDQLSSRWFNLVQRRGVPISESDIKELLFFYRKILPELTPFPKVKAPAKPKKKGPMWQRLKGFMA
;
A
#
# COMPACT_ATOMS: atom_id res chain seq x y z
N MET A 1 4.91 12.67 -20.11
CA MET A 1 5.85 12.56 -21.24
C MET A 1 6.80 11.43 -20.89
N PRO A 2 6.89 10.39 -21.72
CA PRO A 2 7.82 9.30 -21.49
C PRO A 2 9.27 9.80 -21.46
N GLN A 3 10.09 9.18 -20.61
CA GLN A 3 11.52 9.40 -20.49
C GLN A 3 12.26 8.12 -20.86
N ILE A 4 13.57 8.21 -21.10
CA ILE A 4 14.40 7.01 -21.40
C ILE A 4 14.34 6.00 -20.23
N GLU A 5 14.15 6.45 -18.99
CA GLU A 5 13.95 5.57 -17.83
C GLU A 5 12.66 4.72 -17.90
N ASP A 6 11.65 5.16 -18.66
CA ASP A 6 10.43 4.39 -18.87
C ASP A 6 10.69 3.18 -19.80
N LEU A 7 11.64 3.29 -20.74
CA LEU A 7 12.10 2.14 -21.55
C LEU A 7 12.76 1.09 -20.66
N LYS A 8 13.67 1.53 -19.79
CA LYS A 8 14.33 0.64 -18.82
C LYS A 8 13.31 -0.05 -17.92
N SER A 9 12.31 0.69 -17.45
CA SER A 9 11.23 0.14 -16.64
C SER A 9 10.39 -0.89 -17.39
N ALA A 10 10.09 -0.68 -18.67
CA ALA A 10 9.37 -1.65 -19.50
C ALA A 10 10.18 -2.93 -19.73
N LEU A 11 11.48 -2.79 -19.99
CA LEU A 11 12.40 -3.93 -20.15
C LEU A 11 12.49 -4.78 -18.88
N MET A 12 12.61 -4.15 -17.71
CA MET A 12 12.66 -4.86 -16.42
C MET A 12 11.35 -5.59 -16.08
N ARG A 13 10.21 -5.16 -16.63
CA ARG A 13 8.90 -5.80 -16.44
C ARG A 13 8.58 -6.88 -17.48
N ASN A 14 9.48 -7.15 -18.43
CA ASN A 14 9.22 -8.02 -19.59
C ASN A 14 7.97 -7.60 -20.39
N ASP A 15 7.75 -6.29 -20.50
CA ASP A 15 6.58 -5.68 -21.13
C ASP A 15 6.93 -5.20 -22.55
N SER A 16 6.77 -6.08 -23.53
CA SER A 16 7.12 -5.81 -24.94
C SER A 16 6.26 -4.72 -25.58
N GLU A 17 4.95 -4.73 -25.32
CA GLU A 17 4.01 -3.72 -25.83
C GLU A 17 4.29 -2.35 -25.20
N GLY A 18 4.48 -2.29 -23.88
CA GLY A 18 4.83 -1.08 -23.16
C GLY A 18 6.19 -0.51 -23.61
N PHE A 19 7.16 -1.38 -23.88
CA PHE A 19 8.44 -0.98 -24.45
C PHE A 19 8.27 -0.34 -25.83
N LEU A 20 7.61 -1.01 -26.78
CA LEU A 20 7.43 -0.51 -28.15
C LEU A 20 6.66 0.82 -28.16
N ARG A 21 5.63 0.95 -27.32
CA ARG A 21 4.87 2.18 -27.17
C ARG A 21 5.76 3.33 -26.69
N CYS A 22 6.49 3.13 -25.59
CA CYS A 22 7.40 4.13 -25.06
C CYS A 22 8.50 4.50 -26.07
N TYR A 23 9.01 3.53 -26.81
CA TYR A 23 10.06 3.73 -27.81
C TYR A 23 9.59 4.59 -28.98
N LEU A 24 8.40 4.31 -29.52
CA LEU A 24 7.78 5.10 -30.58
C LEU A 24 7.40 6.51 -30.09
N GLU A 25 6.88 6.65 -28.85
CA GLU A 25 6.56 7.95 -28.28
C GLU A 25 7.82 8.85 -28.17
N LEU A 26 8.98 8.29 -27.79
CA LEU A 26 10.24 9.03 -27.76
C LEU A 26 10.68 9.50 -29.16
N ILE A 27 10.52 8.65 -30.19
CA ILE A 27 10.79 9.04 -31.59
C ILE A 27 9.89 10.22 -32.01
N THR A 28 8.59 10.14 -31.72
CA THR A 28 7.64 11.22 -32.07
C THR A 28 7.93 12.54 -31.35
N GLN A 29 8.65 12.49 -30.22
CA GLN A 29 9.11 13.68 -29.48
C GLN A 29 10.43 14.27 -30.01
N GLY A 30 10.98 13.70 -31.09
CA GLY A 30 12.20 14.17 -31.72
C GLY A 30 13.49 13.52 -31.19
N CYS A 31 13.39 12.44 -30.41
CA CYS A 31 14.58 11.66 -30.06
C CYS A 31 15.15 10.93 -31.29
N THR A 32 16.45 10.98 -31.48
CA THR A 32 17.17 10.31 -32.58
C THR A 32 17.37 8.82 -32.28
N LEU A 33 16.29 8.07 -32.16
CA LEU A 33 16.32 6.62 -32.01
C LEU A 33 16.17 5.94 -33.37
N SER A 34 16.94 4.88 -33.61
CA SER A 34 16.84 4.07 -34.82
C SER A 34 15.80 2.97 -34.65
N VAL A 35 15.17 2.56 -35.74
CA VAL A 35 14.21 1.44 -35.74
C VAL A 35 14.76 0.26 -36.52
N PRO A 36 14.44 -0.99 -36.14
CA PRO A 36 14.80 -2.16 -36.93
C PRO A 36 14.14 -2.15 -38.31
N THR A 37 14.88 -2.60 -39.31
CA THR A 37 14.45 -2.69 -40.72
C THR A 37 14.37 -4.13 -41.22
N GLY A 38 14.72 -5.10 -40.38
CA GLY A 38 14.62 -6.52 -40.67
C GLY A 38 13.18 -6.97 -40.85
N THR A 39 13.01 -8.06 -41.60
CA THR A 39 11.71 -8.69 -41.87
C THR A 39 11.56 -10.04 -41.18
N THR A 40 12.63 -10.60 -40.61
CA THR A 40 12.62 -11.84 -39.85
C THR A 40 12.88 -11.57 -38.38
N ILE A 41 12.30 -12.39 -37.50
CA ILE A 41 12.39 -12.24 -36.03
C ILE A 41 13.85 -12.20 -35.59
N GLU A 42 14.70 -13.12 -36.08
CA GLU A 42 16.11 -13.22 -35.68
C GLU A 42 16.91 -11.97 -36.08
N LYS A 43 16.63 -11.42 -37.26
CA LYS A 43 17.30 -10.22 -37.77
C LYS A 43 16.86 -8.99 -36.97
N VAL A 44 15.56 -8.87 -36.71
CA VAL A 44 14.99 -7.77 -35.90
C VAL A 44 15.48 -7.85 -34.46
N SER A 45 15.58 -9.03 -33.86
CA SER A 45 16.10 -9.22 -32.49
C SER A 45 17.54 -8.76 -32.36
N ARG A 46 18.39 -9.04 -33.35
CA ARG A 46 19.78 -8.53 -33.37
C ARG A 46 19.81 -7.02 -33.52
N GLN A 47 19.02 -6.45 -34.44
CA GLN A 47 18.94 -5.00 -34.63
C GLN A 47 18.44 -4.27 -33.39
N TRP A 48 17.50 -4.86 -32.63
CA TRP A 48 17.06 -4.28 -31.36
C TRP A 48 18.19 -4.13 -30.34
N GLN A 49 19.19 -5.01 -30.33
CA GLN A 49 20.36 -4.86 -29.45
C GLN A 49 21.16 -3.60 -29.78
N ASP A 50 21.17 -3.18 -31.04
CA ASP A 50 21.84 -1.97 -31.51
C ASP A 50 20.96 -0.71 -31.36
N CYS A 51 19.63 -0.86 -31.51
CA CYS A 51 18.67 0.23 -31.39
C CYS A 51 18.38 0.64 -29.94
N ILE A 52 18.45 -0.30 -28.99
CA ILE A 52 18.17 -0.02 -27.58
C ILE A 52 19.32 0.80 -26.97
N PRO A 53 19.02 1.96 -26.34
CA PRO A 53 20.05 2.76 -25.69
C PRO A 53 20.85 1.97 -24.63
N LYS A 54 22.19 2.09 -24.66
CA LYS A 54 23.08 1.33 -23.77
C LYS A 54 22.83 1.56 -22.26
N ASN A 55 22.25 2.70 -21.90
CA ASN A 55 21.87 3.01 -20.51
C ASN A 55 20.64 2.22 -20.01
N CYS A 56 19.94 1.50 -20.89
CA CYS A 56 18.83 0.62 -20.52
C CYS A 56 19.31 -0.73 -19.93
N GLY A 57 20.61 -1.04 -20.00
CA GLY A 57 21.19 -2.28 -19.48
C GLY A 57 21.11 -3.46 -20.46
N THR A 58 21.43 -4.65 -19.97
CA THR A 58 21.36 -5.90 -20.73
C THR A 58 19.92 -6.37 -20.84
N VAL A 59 19.47 -6.67 -22.07
CA VAL A 59 18.10 -7.14 -22.34
C VAL A 59 18.07 -8.66 -22.46
N ASP A 60 17.07 -9.29 -21.84
CA ASP A 60 16.82 -10.71 -21.96
C ASP A 60 16.55 -11.13 -23.41
N VAL A 61 17.10 -12.28 -23.84
CA VAL A 61 16.98 -12.78 -25.21
C VAL A 61 15.53 -13.17 -25.53
N GLY A 62 14.80 -13.73 -24.56
CA GLY A 62 13.39 -14.07 -24.70
C GLY A 62 12.52 -12.83 -24.89
N LEU A 63 12.78 -11.77 -24.12
CA LEU A 63 12.10 -10.49 -24.30
C LEU A 63 12.39 -9.84 -25.66
N LEU A 64 13.64 -9.84 -26.12
CA LEU A 64 13.99 -9.32 -27.45
C LEU A 64 13.26 -10.05 -28.57
N LYS A 65 13.11 -11.37 -28.45
CA LYS A 65 12.33 -12.16 -29.40
C LYS A 65 10.88 -11.71 -29.42
N LYS A 66 10.25 -11.53 -28.25
CA LYS A 66 8.85 -11.06 -28.13
C LYS A 66 8.67 -9.64 -28.70
N ILE A 67 9.56 -8.71 -28.37
CA ILE A 67 9.57 -7.35 -28.95
C ILE A 67 9.68 -7.42 -30.48
N SER A 68 10.49 -8.34 -31.01
CA SER A 68 10.66 -8.51 -32.46
C SER A 68 9.42 -9.07 -33.14
N GLU A 69 8.75 -10.03 -32.52
CA GLU A 69 7.46 -10.58 -32.98
C GLU A 69 6.40 -9.49 -33.02
N ASP A 70 6.25 -8.74 -31.93
CA ASP A 70 5.28 -7.63 -31.82
C ASP A 70 5.59 -6.53 -32.85
N TRP A 71 6.86 -6.20 -33.06
CA TRP A 71 7.31 -5.22 -34.05
C TRP A 71 6.98 -5.64 -35.49
N ILE A 72 7.28 -6.88 -35.86
CA ILE A 72 6.98 -7.40 -37.20
C ILE A 72 5.47 -7.45 -37.43
N ALA A 73 4.69 -7.89 -36.44
CA ALA A 73 3.24 -7.90 -36.50
C ALA A 73 2.67 -6.47 -36.62
N LEU A 74 3.30 -5.48 -35.97
CA LEU A 74 2.91 -4.07 -36.09
C LEU A 74 3.19 -3.53 -37.50
N LEU A 75 4.36 -3.82 -38.06
CA LEU A 75 4.72 -3.41 -39.43
C LEU A 75 3.85 -4.07 -40.50
N ALA A 76 3.51 -5.35 -40.31
CA ALA A 76 2.61 -6.07 -41.22
C ALA A 76 1.22 -5.42 -41.27
N ASP A 77 0.67 -5.07 -40.09
CA ASP A 77 -0.65 -4.46 -39.97
C ASP A 77 -0.69 -2.99 -40.38
N PHE A 78 0.45 -2.29 -40.32
CA PHE A 78 0.55 -0.92 -40.79
C PHE A 78 0.27 -0.82 -42.29
N GLY A 79 0.74 -1.81 -43.07
CA GLY A 79 0.70 -1.76 -44.53
C GLY A 79 1.59 -0.63 -45.07
N ALA A 80 2.17 -0.80 -46.25
CA ALA A 80 3.13 0.15 -46.82
C ALA A 80 2.49 1.48 -47.32
N ALA A 81 1.66 2.13 -46.50
CA ALA A 81 1.10 3.43 -46.83
C ALA A 81 2.20 4.50 -46.68
N PRO A 82 2.39 5.38 -47.68
CA PRO A 82 3.40 6.43 -47.64
C PRO A 82 2.96 7.56 -46.71
N SER A 83 3.11 7.34 -45.39
CA SER A 83 2.98 8.40 -44.38
C SER A 83 4.33 9.10 -44.20
N LYS A 84 4.31 10.44 -44.13
CA LYS A 84 5.49 11.24 -43.76
C LYS A 84 5.87 11.05 -42.28
N ASP A 85 4.94 10.56 -41.46
CA ASP A 85 5.12 10.27 -40.03
C ASP A 85 4.84 8.80 -39.74
N VAL A 86 5.80 7.95 -40.10
CA VAL A 86 5.73 6.50 -39.89
C VAL A 86 5.64 6.17 -38.39
N ALA A 87 6.40 6.86 -37.54
CA ALA A 87 6.44 6.58 -36.11
C ALA A 87 5.12 6.92 -35.41
N GLY A 88 4.53 8.08 -35.69
CA GLY A 88 3.23 8.47 -35.14
C GLY A 88 2.11 7.53 -35.58
N SER A 89 2.14 7.09 -36.84
CA SER A 89 1.14 6.17 -37.38
C SER A 89 1.25 4.76 -36.78
N LEU A 90 2.47 4.25 -36.60
CA LEU A 90 2.72 2.98 -35.89
C LEU A 90 2.30 3.04 -34.43
N LEU A 91 2.53 4.17 -33.75
CA LEU A 91 2.11 4.38 -32.37
C LEU A 91 0.58 4.36 -32.24
N GLN A 92 -0.13 5.03 -33.16
CA GLN A 92 -1.59 5.01 -33.17
C GLN A 92 -2.13 3.58 -33.38
N LEU A 93 -1.55 2.84 -34.31
CA LEU A 93 -1.92 1.44 -34.57
C LEU A 93 -1.66 0.55 -33.34
N LEU A 94 -0.52 0.71 -32.69
CA LEU A 94 -0.16 -0.03 -31.48
C LEU A 94 -1.16 0.26 -30.35
N ASN A 95 -1.51 1.54 -30.13
CA ASN A 95 -2.51 1.92 -29.13
C ASN A 95 -3.89 1.31 -29.41
N HIS A 96 -4.30 1.25 -30.69
CA HIS A 96 -5.53 0.54 -31.08
C HIS A 96 -5.44 -0.97 -30.84
N LYS A 97 -4.30 -1.61 -31.10
CA LYS A 97 -4.09 -3.03 -30.78
C LYS A 97 -4.20 -3.31 -29.29
N ILE A 98 -3.50 -2.55 -28.47
CA ILE A 98 -3.56 -2.67 -26.99
C ILE A 98 -5.00 -2.51 -26.50
N GLN A 99 -5.73 -1.52 -27.04
CA GLN A 99 -7.13 -1.30 -26.69
C GLN A 99 -8.05 -2.44 -27.16
N ARG A 100 -7.81 -3.02 -28.34
CA ARG A 100 -8.56 -4.17 -28.86
C ARG A 100 -8.27 -5.45 -28.08
N HIS A 101 -7.02 -5.75 -27.74
CA HIS A 101 -6.69 -6.88 -26.86
C HIS A 101 -7.43 -6.75 -25.52
N SER A 102 -7.44 -5.54 -24.94
CA SER A 102 -8.20 -5.24 -23.72
C SER A 102 -9.73 -5.38 -23.86
N GLN A 103 -10.26 -5.37 -25.08
CA GLN A 103 -11.70 -5.52 -25.39
C GLN A 103 -12.06 -6.95 -25.84
N GLN A 104 -11.18 -7.65 -26.55
CA GLN A 104 -11.39 -9.04 -26.99
C GLN A 104 -11.28 -10.03 -25.83
N GLU A 105 -10.43 -9.76 -24.83
CA GLU A 105 -10.44 -10.49 -23.56
C GLU A 105 -11.80 -10.36 -22.84
N LYS A 106 -12.56 -9.28 -23.10
CA LYS A 106 -13.92 -9.10 -22.58
C LYS A 106 -15.02 -9.77 -23.42
N ALA A 107 -14.73 -10.15 -24.66
CA ALA A 107 -15.74 -10.65 -25.61
C ALA A 107 -15.70 -12.17 -25.85
N SER A 108 -14.60 -12.86 -25.50
CA SER A 108 -14.43 -14.30 -25.76
C SER A 108 -14.81 -15.22 -24.60
N THR A 109 -15.44 -14.69 -23.54
CA THR A 109 -15.98 -15.50 -22.44
C THR A 109 -17.49 -15.66 -22.61
N LEU A 110 -17.91 -16.83 -23.13
CA LEU A 110 -19.25 -17.35 -22.90
C LEU A 110 -19.53 -17.29 -21.38
N PRO A 111 -20.72 -16.85 -20.94
CA PRO A 111 -20.99 -16.59 -19.54
C PRO A 111 -21.09 -17.91 -18.79
N ASP A 112 -20.00 -18.29 -18.14
CA ASP A 112 -20.07 -19.20 -16.99
C ASP A 112 -20.86 -18.44 -15.89
N PRO A 113 -22.04 -18.92 -15.46
CA PRO A 113 -22.87 -18.24 -14.47
C PRO A 113 -22.18 -18.10 -13.09
N SER A 114 -20.99 -18.69 -12.90
CA SER A 114 -20.16 -18.48 -11.71
C SER A 114 -19.29 -17.21 -11.77
N LEU A 115 -19.05 -16.59 -12.94
CA LEU A 115 -18.08 -15.50 -13.11
C LEU A 115 -18.67 -14.11 -13.42
N SER A 116 -19.99 -14.00 -13.63
CA SER A 116 -20.72 -12.73 -13.80
C SER A 116 -20.70 -11.79 -12.57
N GLN A 117 -19.89 -12.09 -11.55
CA GLN A 117 -19.67 -11.25 -10.36
C GLN A 117 -18.32 -10.50 -10.33
N VAL A 118 -17.51 -10.52 -11.40
CA VAL A 118 -16.25 -9.74 -11.47
C VAL A 118 -16.42 -8.44 -12.24
N ALA A 119 -17.53 -7.74 -12.00
CA ALA A 119 -17.56 -6.29 -12.21
C ALA A 119 -16.57 -5.66 -11.22
N SER A 120 -15.45 -5.12 -11.71
CA SER A 120 -14.63 -4.13 -11.02
C SER A 120 -14.52 -4.34 -9.50
N GLN A 121 -14.19 -5.55 -9.05
CA GLN A 121 -13.89 -5.78 -7.65
C GLN A 121 -12.48 -5.25 -7.43
N ILE A 122 -12.38 -3.93 -7.25
CA ILE A 122 -11.23 -3.34 -6.56
C ILE A 122 -11.00 -4.24 -5.36
N SER A 123 -9.83 -4.90 -5.31
CA SER A 123 -9.52 -5.89 -4.27
C SER A 123 -9.95 -5.33 -2.92
N ARG A 124 -10.64 -6.13 -2.10
CA ARG A 124 -11.06 -5.71 -0.75
C ARG A 124 -9.88 -5.14 0.04
N ASP A 125 -8.68 -5.67 -0.20
CA ASP A 125 -7.44 -5.17 0.35
C ASP A 125 -7.11 -3.74 -0.05
N TYR A 126 -7.32 -3.40 -1.33
CA TYR A 126 -7.12 -2.05 -1.85
C TYR A 126 -8.21 -1.11 -1.33
N GLN A 127 -9.47 -1.53 -1.28
CA GLN A 127 -10.55 -0.71 -0.73
C GLN A 127 -10.31 -0.39 0.76
N ASN A 128 -9.85 -1.38 1.53
CA ASN A 128 -9.53 -1.20 2.95
C ASN A 128 -8.32 -0.28 3.14
N ASP A 129 -7.31 -0.37 2.28
CA ASP A 129 -6.16 0.55 2.31
C ASP A 129 -6.57 1.99 1.98
N GLN A 130 -7.38 2.19 0.94
CA GLN A 130 -7.91 3.51 0.59
C GLN A 130 -8.76 4.10 1.73
N LYS A 131 -9.66 3.31 2.31
CA LYS A 131 -10.45 3.73 3.48
C LYS A 131 -9.56 4.12 4.67
N ALA A 132 -8.51 3.36 4.94
CA ALA A 132 -7.57 3.65 6.03
C ALA A 132 -6.80 4.97 5.83
N ARG A 133 -6.47 5.30 4.57
CA ARG A 133 -5.78 6.55 4.18
C ARG A 133 -6.68 7.77 4.16
N GLN A 134 -7.98 7.60 3.86
CA GLN A 134 -8.95 8.69 3.79
C GLN A 134 -9.47 9.17 5.17
N VAL A 135 -9.13 8.48 6.27
CA VAL A 135 -9.55 8.91 7.60
C VAL A 135 -8.98 10.30 7.91
N PRO A 136 -9.82 11.29 8.27
CA PRO A 136 -9.39 12.67 8.49
C PRO A 136 -8.27 12.79 9.53
N ILE A 137 -7.32 13.68 9.25
CA ILE A 137 -6.27 14.04 10.20
C ILE A 137 -6.89 14.92 11.28
N LYS A 138 -6.82 14.46 12.53
CA LYS A 138 -7.29 15.20 13.69
C LYS A 138 -6.28 16.30 14.07
N SER A 139 -6.77 17.38 14.67
CA SER A 139 -5.89 18.40 15.25
C SER A 139 -5.04 17.81 16.38
N TYR A 140 -3.88 18.42 16.65
CA TYR A 140 -2.97 17.97 17.70
C TYR A 140 -3.67 17.84 19.07
N GLU A 141 -4.49 18.82 19.44
CA GLU A 141 -5.23 18.83 20.72
C GLU A 141 -6.27 17.72 20.82
N ALA A 142 -6.97 17.43 19.72
CA ALA A 142 -7.93 16.33 19.66
C ALA A 142 -7.22 14.98 19.83
N VAL A 143 -6.06 14.79 19.16
CA VAL A 143 -5.25 13.58 19.31
C VAL A 143 -4.76 13.39 20.74
N LEU A 144 -4.29 14.46 21.41
CA LEU A 144 -3.88 14.40 22.81
C LEU A 144 -5.04 14.02 23.75
N THR A 145 -6.25 14.51 23.46
CA THR A 145 -7.45 14.17 24.22
C THR A 145 -7.79 12.69 24.07
N ASP A 146 -7.77 12.18 22.83
CA ASP A 146 -8.03 10.77 22.53
C ASP A 146 -7.02 9.85 23.23
N ILE A 147 -5.74 10.21 23.27
CA ILE A 147 -4.70 9.46 24.00
C ILE A 147 -5.06 9.34 25.48
N LYS A 148 -5.42 10.46 26.14
CA LYS A 148 -5.79 10.46 27.56
C LYS A 148 -7.03 9.62 27.83
N VAL A 149 -8.04 9.71 26.95
CA VAL A 149 -9.27 8.92 27.05
C VAL A 149 -8.97 7.43 26.90
N ALA A 150 -8.17 7.06 25.89
CA ALA A 150 -7.80 5.67 25.62
C ALA A 150 -7.03 5.04 26.80
N VAL A 151 -6.03 5.73 27.36
CA VAL A 151 -5.27 5.24 28.52
C VAL A 151 -6.18 5.06 29.75
N LYS A 152 -7.06 6.02 30.03
CA LYS A 152 -8.03 5.92 31.15
C LYS A 152 -9.04 4.79 30.95
N GLY A 153 -9.52 4.61 29.71
CA GLY A 153 -10.43 3.55 29.30
C GLY A 153 -9.76 2.18 29.13
N GLN A 154 -8.44 2.12 29.23
CA GLN A 154 -7.63 0.93 28.97
C GLN A 154 -7.82 0.37 27.55
N ASP A 155 -8.03 1.26 26.59
CA ASP A 155 -8.19 0.91 25.19
C ASP A 155 -6.84 1.03 24.47
N VAL A 156 -6.14 -0.11 24.37
CA VAL A 156 -4.81 -0.19 23.75
C VAL A 156 -4.84 0.21 22.28
N ASP A 157 -5.89 -0.20 21.57
CA ASP A 157 -5.97 -0.02 20.13
C ASP A 157 -6.28 1.44 19.79
N ALA A 158 -7.22 2.06 20.53
CA ALA A 158 -7.47 3.50 20.45
C ALA A 158 -6.23 4.32 20.84
N PHE A 159 -5.47 3.89 21.85
CA PHE A 159 -4.23 4.58 22.22
C PHE A 159 -3.20 4.54 21.09
N LEU A 160 -2.91 3.37 20.52
CA LEU A 160 -1.92 3.23 19.46
C LEU A 160 -2.31 3.99 18.20
N LEU A 161 -3.58 3.96 17.79
CA LEU A 161 -4.08 4.73 16.65
C LEU A 161 -3.85 6.24 16.86
N SER A 162 -4.22 6.76 18.02
CA SER A 162 -4.06 8.18 18.33
C SER A 162 -2.59 8.56 18.49
N TYR A 163 -1.78 7.72 19.12
CA TYR A 163 -0.36 7.99 19.29
C TYR A 163 0.40 8.00 17.96
N LEU A 164 0.13 7.05 17.06
CA LEU A 164 0.71 7.03 15.71
C LEU A 164 0.25 8.22 14.87
N ALA A 165 -1.00 8.68 15.04
CA ALA A 165 -1.52 9.86 14.34
C ALA A 165 -0.75 11.16 14.66
N LEU A 166 0.03 11.20 15.75
CA LEU A 166 0.92 12.34 16.04
C LEU A 166 1.96 12.59 14.95
N VAL A 167 2.21 11.63 14.04
CA VAL A 167 3.12 11.83 12.89
C VAL A 167 2.65 12.94 11.95
N HIS A 168 1.35 13.26 11.95
CA HIS A 168 0.79 14.36 11.17
C HIS A 168 0.79 15.70 11.92
N THR A 169 1.42 15.76 13.10
CA THR A 169 1.42 16.94 13.96
C THR A 169 2.85 17.50 14.08
N PRO A 170 3.03 18.75 14.54
CA PRO A 170 4.37 19.36 14.67
C PRO A 170 5.32 18.64 15.63
N LYS A 171 4.83 17.68 16.44
CA LYS A 171 5.60 16.93 17.42
C LYS A 171 5.41 15.43 17.19
N PRO A 172 6.16 14.80 16.27
CA PRO A 172 6.00 13.39 15.94
C PRO A 172 6.17 12.48 17.17
N PRO A 173 5.59 11.26 17.15
CA PRO A 173 5.68 10.32 18.25
C PRO A 173 7.12 9.80 18.37
N LYS A 174 7.58 9.61 19.62
CA LYS A 174 8.81 8.85 19.88
C LYS A 174 8.40 7.40 20.14
N LEU A 175 8.85 6.48 19.30
CA LEU A 175 8.42 5.09 19.33
C LEU A 175 9.50 4.21 19.96
N PRO A 176 9.13 3.10 20.63
CA PRO A 176 10.11 2.11 21.07
C PRO A 176 10.77 1.45 19.85
N LEU A 177 12.07 1.71 19.66
CA LEU A 177 12.87 1.16 18.56
C LEU A 177 13.51 -0.20 18.91
N ASN A 178 12.85 -0.97 19.75
CA ASN A 178 13.39 -2.22 20.28
C ASN A 178 12.51 -3.40 19.90
N THR A 179 13.12 -4.59 19.82
CA THR A 179 12.43 -5.86 19.55
C THR A 179 12.23 -6.69 20.81
N MET A 180 12.82 -6.33 21.95
CA MET A 180 12.60 -7.02 23.22
C MET A 180 11.36 -6.50 23.93
N LEU A 181 10.42 -7.39 24.27
CA LEU A 181 9.12 -7.03 24.84
C LEU A 181 9.24 -6.23 26.16
N ASP A 182 10.16 -6.62 27.04
CA ASP A 182 10.38 -5.92 28.31
C ASP A 182 10.88 -4.49 28.10
N GLN A 183 11.77 -4.29 27.12
CA GLN A 183 12.28 -2.97 26.79
C GLN A 183 11.22 -2.11 26.10
N ILE A 184 10.37 -2.72 25.26
CA ILE A 184 9.18 -2.07 24.69
C ILE A 184 8.27 -1.57 25.83
N LYS A 185 8.02 -2.39 26.84
CA LYS A 185 7.17 -2.06 28.00
C LYS A 185 7.72 -0.88 28.79
N VAL A 186 9.00 -0.92 29.15
CA VAL A 186 9.68 0.18 29.86
C VAL A 186 9.63 1.48 29.04
N ASN A 187 9.82 1.39 27.71
CA ASN A 187 9.75 2.55 26.83
C ASN A 187 8.33 3.15 26.77
N TRP A 188 7.29 2.30 26.68
CA TRP A 188 5.91 2.78 26.70
C TRP A 188 5.55 3.44 28.03
N GLU A 189 5.96 2.85 29.15
CA GLU A 189 5.78 3.45 30.47
C GLU A 189 6.44 4.82 30.57
N LYS A 190 7.70 4.93 30.12
CA LYS A 190 8.43 6.20 30.05
C LYS A 190 7.70 7.22 29.18
N VAL A 191 7.20 6.83 28.00
CA VAL A 191 6.44 7.72 27.11
C VAL A 191 5.18 8.23 27.81
N LEU A 192 4.40 7.35 28.44
CA LEU A 192 3.15 7.71 29.12
C LEU A 192 3.39 8.64 30.31
N LEU A 193 4.39 8.36 31.13
CA LEU A 193 4.74 9.18 32.29
C LEU A 193 5.33 10.53 31.88
N THR A 194 6.34 10.55 31.01
CA THR A 194 7.08 11.79 30.72
C THR A 194 6.37 12.71 29.74
N ARG A 195 5.71 12.16 28.71
CA ARG A 195 5.10 12.95 27.64
C ARG A 195 3.65 13.32 27.94
N PHE A 196 2.93 12.46 28.64
CA PHE A 196 1.50 12.64 28.89
C PHE A 196 1.14 12.85 30.36
N ASN A 197 2.10 12.66 31.28
CA ASN A 197 1.87 12.66 32.72
C ASN A 197 0.75 11.70 33.14
N LEU A 198 0.78 10.48 32.57
CA LEU A 198 -0.20 9.43 32.82
C LEU A 198 0.50 8.23 33.45
N THR A 199 -0.05 7.73 34.55
CA THR A 199 0.38 6.47 35.17
C THR A 199 -0.46 5.31 34.62
N PRO A 200 0.08 4.49 33.70
CA PRO A 200 -0.67 3.38 33.15
C PRO A 200 -0.81 2.23 34.16
N LYS A 201 -1.88 1.45 34.05
CA LYS A 201 -2.00 0.22 34.84
C LYS A 201 -1.10 -0.88 34.24
N PRO A 202 -0.53 -1.80 35.05
CA PRO A 202 0.39 -2.84 34.55
C PRO A 202 -0.19 -3.67 33.40
N LEU A 203 -1.45 -4.12 33.52
CA LEU A 203 -2.11 -4.91 32.49
C LEU A 203 -2.29 -4.15 31.16
N PHE A 204 -2.53 -2.83 31.21
CA PHE A 204 -2.59 -2.01 30.00
C PHE A 204 -1.21 -1.93 29.32
N LEU A 205 -0.13 -1.77 30.10
CA LEU A 205 1.23 -1.78 29.57
C LEU A 205 1.59 -3.13 28.93
N ASP A 206 1.22 -4.24 29.54
CA ASP A 206 1.49 -5.57 28.99
C ASP A 206 0.77 -5.78 27.65
N GLN A 207 -0.50 -5.40 27.58
CA GLN A 207 -1.30 -5.49 26.36
C GLN A 207 -0.77 -4.53 25.27
N LEU A 208 -0.43 -3.29 25.65
CA LEU A 208 0.15 -2.29 24.75
C LEU A 208 1.48 -2.76 24.15
N SER A 209 2.36 -3.29 25.00
CA SER A 209 3.67 -3.77 24.58
C SER A 209 3.55 -4.98 23.67
N SER A 210 2.65 -5.91 24.01
CA SER A 210 2.37 -7.09 23.18
C SER A 210 1.78 -6.70 21.82
N ARG A 211 0.83 -5.76 21.81
CA ARG A 211 0.23 -5.25 20.57
C ARG A 211 1.27 -4.54 19.71
N TRP A 212 2.08 -3.66 20.30
CA TRP A 212 3.16 -2.97 19.60
C TRP A 212 4.18 -3.95 19.02
N PHE A 213 4.64 -4.92 19.82
CA PHE A 213 5.58 -5.96 19.39
C PHE A 213 5.06 -6.73 18.18
N ASN A 214 3.79 -7.15 18.20
CA ASN A 214 3.17 -7.84 17.07
C ASN A 214 3.07 -6.95 15.81
N LEU A 215 2.84 -5.64 15.97
CA LEU A 215 2.82 -4.72 14.84
C LEU A 215 4.21 -4.57 14.21
N VAL A 216 5.24 -4.35 15.01
CA VAL A 216 6.61 -4.18 14.50
C VAL A 216 7.19 -5.49 13.97
N GLN A 217 6.78 -6.66 14.47
CA GLN A 217 7.15 -7.93 13.85
C GLN A 217 6.58 -8.10 12.44
N ARG A 218 5.37 -7.59 12.18
CA ARG A 218 4.71 -7.70 10.86
C ARG A 218 5.21 -6.67 9.84
N ARG A 219 5.60 -5.48 10.28
CA ARG A 219 5.96 -4.36 9.38
C ARG A 219 7.39 -3.84 9.52
N GLY A 220 8.14 -4.32 10.49
CA GLY A 220 9.42 -3.74 10.89
C GLY A 220 9.26 -2.60 11.89
N VAL A 221 10.38 -2.23 12.51
CA VAL A 221 10.47 -1.09 13.41
C VAL A 221 10.54 0.19 12.56
N PRO A 222 9.63 1.17 12.74
CA PRO A 222 9.64 2.38 11.93
C PRO A 222 10.82 3.28 12.31
N ILE A 223 11.63 3.68 11.32
CA ILE A 223 12.82 4.53 11.53
C ILE A 223 12.64 5.95 10.97
N SER A 224 11.67 6.14 10.07
CA SER A 224 11.33 7.43 9.45
C SER A 224 9.87 7.81 9.69
N GLU A 225 9.52 9.08 9.50
CA GLU A 225 8.12 9.53 9.56
C GLU A 225 7.24 8.84 8.51
N SER A 226 7.80 8.51 7.34
CA SER A 226 7.10 7.77 6.29
C SER A 226 6.71 6.37 6.79
N ASP A 227 7.62 5.69 7.49
CA ASP A 227 7.34 4.37 8.05
C ASP A 227 6.25 4.43 9.12
N ILE A 228 6.23 5.48 9.93
CA ILE A 228 5.20 5.67 10.96
C ILE A 228 3.83 5.88 10.30
N LYS A 229 3.75 6.63 9.19
CA LYS A 229 2.52 6.81 8.41
C LYS A 229 2.03 5.48 7.82
N GLU A 230 2.91 4.73 7.18
CA GLU A 230 2.56 3.42 6.63
C GLU A 230 2.15 2.42 7.72
N LEU A 231 2.80 2.45 8.89
CA LEU A 231 2.42 1.64 10.05
C LEU A 231 1.03 2.03 10.57
N LEU A 232 0.69 3.32 10.61
CA LEU A 232 -0.64 3.81 10.99
C LEU A 232 -1.71 3.28 10.01
N PHE A 233 -1.48 3.37 8.70
CA PHE A 233 -2.44 2.89 7.70
C PHE A 233 -2.60 1.38 7.75
N PHE A 234 -1.49 0.65 7.86
CA PHE A 234 -1.51 -0.78 8.07
C PHE A 234 -2.30 -1.14 9.32
N TYR A 235 -2.08 -0.43 10.42
CA TYR A 235 -2.77 -0.72 11.68
C TYR A 235 -4.28 -0.50 11.57
N ARG A 236 -4.71 0.61 10.95
CA ARG A 236 -6.11 0.88 10.64
C ARG A 236 -6.75 -0.22 9.79
N LYS A 237 -6.00 -0.74 8.81
CA LYS A 237 -6.47 -1.81 7.92
C LYS A 237 -6.71 -3.12 8.68
N ILE A 238 -5.78 -3.54 9.54
CA ILE A 238 -5.88 -4.84 10.22
C ILE A 238 -6.69 -4.80 11.52
N LEU A 239 -6.96 -3.62 12.07
CA LEU A 239 -7.66 -3.47 13.35
C LEU A 239 -8.99 -4.25 13.44
N PRO A 240 -9.86 -4.26 12.41
CA PRO A 240 -11.11 -5.03 12.46
C PRO A 240 -10.91 -6.55 12.60
N GLU A 241 -9.73 -7.05 12.23
CA GLU A 241 -9.37 -8.48 12.28
C GLU A 241 -8.65 -8.85 13.59
N LEU A 242 -8.23 -7.86 14.38
CA LEU A 242 -7.51 -8.11 15.61
C LEU A 242 -8.46 -8.54 16.72
N THR A 243 -8.10 -9.63 17.41
CA THR A 243 -8.80 -10.02 18.63
C THR A 243 -8.74 -8.87 19.64
N PRO A 244 -9.90 -8.38 20.12
CA PRO A 244 -9.93 -7.32 21.11
C PRO A 244 -9.37 -7.85 22.43
N PHE A 245 -8.61 -7.02 23.13
CA PHE A 245 -8.18 -7.38 24.48
C PHE A 245 -9.40 -7.45 25.42
N PRO A 246 -9.41 -8.38 26.38
CA PRO A 246 -10.46 -8.42 27.38
C PRO A 246 -10.47 -7.09 28.13
N LYS A 247 -11.57 -6.35 28.00
CA LYS A 247 -11.77 -5.10 28.76
C LYS A 247 -11.68 -5.46 30.24
N VAL A 248 -10.72 -4.89 30.93
CA VAL A 248 -10.63 -5.00 32.39
C VAL A 248 -11.88 -4.34 32.94
N LYS A 249 -12.83 -5.15 33.41
CA LYS A 249 -14.01 -4.63 34.08
C LYS A 249 -13.51 -3.75 35.22
N ALA A 250 -13.92 -2.48 35.22
CA ALA A 250 -13.67 -1.61 36.35
C ALA A 250 -14.11 -2.37 37.61
N PRO A 251 -13.33 -2.33 38.70
CA PRO A 251 -13.74 -2.98 39.94
C PRO A 251 -15.15 -2.50 40.24
N ALA A 252 -16.08 -3.46 40.40
CA ALA A 252 -17.47 -3.16 40.63
C ALA A 252 -17.53 -2.13 41.76
N LYS A 253 -18.14 -0.96 41.51
CA LYS A 253 -18.29 0.06 42.53
C LYS A 253 -18.82 -0.67 43.78
N PRO A 254 -18.17 -0.53 44.94
CA PRO A 254 -18.60 -1.23 46.14
C PRO A 254 -20.09 -0.94 46.28
N LYS A 255 -20.94 -1.98 46.22
CA LYS A 255 -22.37 -1.83 46.47
C LYS A 255 -22.45 -1.09 47.79
N LYS A 256 -22.98 0.14 47.77
CA LYS A 256 -23.20 0.92 49.00
C LYS A 256 -23.99 0.00 49.91
N LYS A 257 -23.35 -0.61 50.91
CA LYS A 257 -24.06 -1.33 51.95
C LYS A 257 -24.93 -0.25 52.57
N GLY A 258 -26.25 -0.41 52.47
CA GLY A 258 -27.19 0.51 53.11
C GLY A 258 -26.80 0.70 54.57
N PRO A 259 -27.15 1.85 55.17
CA PRO A 259 -26.79 2.13 56.56
C PRO A 259 -27.16 0.93 57.46
N MET A 260 -26.23 0.54 58.33
CA MET A 260 -26.30 -0.67 59.16
C MET A 260 -27.65 -0.80 59.90
N TRP A 261 -28.26 0.32 60.25
CA TRP A 261 -29.58 0.41 60.91
C TRP A 261 -30.75 -0.18 60.08
N GLN A 262 -30.68 -0.19 58.75
CA GLN A 262 -31.68 -0.86 57.92
C GLN A 262 -31.63 -2.38 58.01
N ARG A 263 -30.49 -2.97 58.45
CA ARG A 263 -30.35 -4.42 58.65
C ARG A 263 -30.87 -4.90 60.01
N LEU A 264 -31.06 -4.00 60.98
CA LEU A 264 -31.52 -4.36 62.33
C LEU A 264 -33.05 -4.39 62.48
N LYS A 265 -33.80 -3.76 61.56
CA LYS A 265 -35.28 -3.75 61.61
C LYS A 265 -35.94 -5.10 61.25
N GLY A 266 -35.20 -6.04 60.67
CA GLY A 266 -35.70 -7.37 60.35
C GLY A 266 -35.53 -8.42 61.46
N PHE A 267 -34.92 -8.06 62.59
CA PHE A 267 -34.64 -8.99 63.69
C PHE A 267 -35.55 -8.78 64.92
N MET A 268 -36.46 -7.80 64.90
CA MET A 268 -37.43 -7.54 65.97
C MET A 268 -38.89 -7.70 65.51
N ALA A 269 -39.12 -8.44 64.42
CA ALA A 269 -40.45 -8.84 63.97
C ALA A 269 -40.59 -10.35 64.10
#